data_AF-A0AAJ1JCE2-F1
#
_entry.id   AF-A0AAJ1JCE2-F1
#
_cell.length_a   1.000
_cell.length_b   1.000
_cell.length_c   1.000
_cell.angle_alpha   90.00
_cell.angle_beta   90.00
_cell.angle_gamma   90.00
#
_symmetry.space_group_name_H-M   'P 1'
#
loop_
_entity.id
_entity.type
_entity.pdbx_description
1 polymer ?
#
loop_
_entity_poly.entity_id
_entity_poly.type
_entity_poly.pdbx_seq_one_letter_code
_entity_poly.pdbx_strand_id
1 'polypeptide(L)'
;MNPYGYVHCPTEFIDPLGLACCIPKGFKGIDEFNQFSLDMRNGLSSAGYPSATPIIQGSAVTGKSFRTGEAFDVGRRSDFDIALTSDDIFNAAKNAGIGTRGGGIRTGPLSQRDLRKLGLDNLANEMSIKHGREVNFMIYESVPTATTRAPSIILP
;
A
#
# COMPACT_ATOMS: atom_id res chain seq x y z
N MET A 1 -0.07 14.69 -21.75
CA MET A 1 0.37 13.75 -20.71
C MET A 1 -0.62 12.60 -20.69
N ASN A 2 -0.16 11.37 -20.91
CA ASN A 2 -1.03 10.20 -20.87
C ASN A 2 -1.27 9.83 -19.40
N PRO A 3 -2.51 9.86 -18.88
CA PRO A 3 -2.80 9.45 -17.50
C PRO A 3 -2.58 7.94 -17.28
N TYR A 4 -2.36 7.16 -18.35
CA TYR A 4 -2.01 5.74 -18.34
C TYR A 4 -0.50 5.50 -18.44
N GLY A 5 0.32 6.35 -17.81
CA GLY A 5 1.77 6.17 -17.78
C GLY A 5 2.13 4.82 -17.16
N TYR A 6 2.66 3.91 -18.00
CA TYR A 6 3.07 2.56 -17.64
C TYR A 6 3.93 2.53 -16.36
N VAL A 7 3.50 1.77 -15.34
CA VAL A 7 4.32 1.50 -14.17
C VAL A 7 5.30 0.38 -14.55
N HIS A 8 6.59 0.67 -14.62
CA HIS A 8 7.63 -0.34 -14.79
C HIS A 8 7.47 -1.44 -13.72
N CYS A 9 7.14 -2.67 -14.13
CA CYS A 9 7.17 -3.84 -13.23
C CYS A 9 8.66 -4.14 -12.94
N PRO A 10 9.08 -4.12 -11.66
CA PRO A 10 10.48 -4.30 -11.27
C PRO A 10 10.99 -5.74 -11.46
N THR A 11 10.19 -6.63 -12.05
CA THR A 11 10.52 -8.03 -12.36
C THR A 11 10.69 -8.31 -13.86
N GLU A 12 11.07 -7.29 -14.65
CA GLU A 12 11.54 -7.39 -16.05
C GLU A 12 10.52 -7.82 -17.14
N PHE A 13 9.20 -7.74 -16.88
CA PHE A 13 8.20 -7.93 -17.94
C PHE A 13 7.35 -6.67 -18.13
N ILE A 14 7.17 -6.24 -19.38
CA ILE A 14 6.33 -5.09 -19.76
C ILE A 14 4.97 -5.65 -20.17
N ASP A 15 3.94 -5.41 -19.36
CA ASP A 15 2.55 -5.69 -19.73
C ASP A 15 1.94 -4.45 -20.40
N PRO A 16 1.64 -4.50 -21.71
CA PRO A 16 1.10 -3.37 -22.47
C PRO A 16 -0.35 -3.00 -22.10
N LEU A 17 -1.03 -3.79 -21.26
CA LEU A 17 -2.40 -3.51 -20.81
C LEU A 17 -2.49 -3.14 -19.31
N GLY A 18 -1.41 -3.36 -18.54
CA GLY A 18 -1.38 -3.07 -17.10
C GLY A 18 -2.29 -3.97 -16.25
N LEU A 19 -2.59 -5.18 -16.71
CA LEU A 19 -3.60 -6.07 -16.11
C LEU A 19 -3.03 -7.33 -15.42
N ALA A 20 -1.76 -7.73 -15.59
CA ALA A 20 -1.32 -9.05 -15.13
C ALA A 20 0.16 -9.25 -14.67
N CYS A 21 1.04 -8.26 -14.65
CA CYS A 21 2.49 -8.59 -14.62
C CYS A 21 3.15 -8.93 -13.26
N CYS A 22 2.55 -8.64 -12.11
CA CYS A 22 3.31 -8.67 -10.87
C CYS A 22 2.34 -9.04 -9.71
N ILE A 23 2.03 -10.32 -9.49
CA ILE A 23 1.40 -10.72 -8.21
C ILE A 23 2.46 -10.47 -7.12
N PRO A 24 2.21 -9.57 -6.15
CA PRO A 24 3.18 -9.31 -5.10
C PRO A 24 3.52 -10.60 -4.33
N LYS A 25 4.72 -10.68 -3.77
CA LYS A 25 5.09 -11.78 -2.88
C LYS A 25 4.14 -11.79 -1.67
N GLY A 26 3.82 -12.99 -1.19
CA GLY A 26 2.91 -13.19 -0.06
C GLY A 26 1.47 -13.51 -0.45
N PHE A 27 1.11 -13.39 -1.73
CA PHE A 27 -0.15 -13.91 -2.29
C PHE A 27 0.10 -15.26 -2.99
N LYS A 28 -0.86 -16.18 -2.88
CA LYS A 28 -0.85 -17.50 -3.54
C LYS A 28 -1.11 -17.42 -5.03
N GLY A 29 -1.78 -16.38 -5.49
CA GLY A 29 -2.21 -16.22 -6.87
C GLY A 29 -2.98 -14.92 -7.09
N ILE A 30 -3.41 -14.71 -8.34
CA ILE A 30 -4.11 -13.50 -8.76
C ILE A 30 -5.45 -13.33 -8.04
N ASP A 31 -6.18 -14.42 -7.78
CA ASP A 31 -7.48 -14.37 -7.11
C ASP A 31 -7.37 -13.86 -5.67
N GLU A 32 -6.35 -14.30 -4.93
CA GLU A 32 -6.11 -13.82 -3.56
C GLU A 32 -5.68 -12.35 -3.56
N PHE A 33 -4.90 -11.92 -4.54
CA PHE A 33 -4.52 -10.52 -4.69
C PHE A 33 -5.72 -9.62 -5.06
N ASN A 34 -6.58 -10.08 -5.96
CA ASN A 34 -7.82 -9.37 -6.32
C ASN A 34 -8.78 -9.28 -5.13
N GLN A 35 -8.90 -10.36 -4.35
CA GLN A 35 -9.72 -10.34 -3.14
C GLN A 35 -9.15 -9.38 -2.10
N PHE A 36 -7.82 -9.39 -1.88
CA PHE A 36 -7.15 -8.42 -1.01
C PHE A 36 -7.44 -6.98 -1.45
N SER A 37 -7.39 -6.70 -2.75
CA SER A 37 -7.72 -5.40 -3.30
C SER A 37 -9.16 -4.99 -3.01
N LEU A 38 -10.11 -5.89 -3.26
CA LEU A 38 -11.53 -5.65 -3.01
C LEU A 38 -11.80 -5.37 -1.52
N ASP A 39 -11.24 -6.18 -0.63
CA ASP A 39 -11.38 -6.01 0.82
C ASP A 39 -10.80 -4.68 1.28
N MET A 40 -9.61 -4.32 0.78
CA MET A 40 -8.96 -3.04 1.08
C MET A 40 -9.83 -1.86 0.66
N ARG A 41 -10.37 -1.88 -0.57
CA ARG A 41 -11.25 -0.81 -1.09
C ARG A 41 -12.55 -0.72 -0.30
N ASN A 42 -13.18 -1.84 0.04
CA ASN A 42 -14.39 -1.88 0.85
C ASN A 42 -14.14 -1.35 2.26
N GLY A 43 -13.02 -1.71 2.86
CA GLY A 43 -12.60 -1.22 4.17
C GLY A 43 -12.32 0.28 4.18
N LEU A 44 -11.60 0.78 3.16
CA LEU A 44 -11.34 2.21 3.00
C LEU A 44 -12.64 3.00 2.81
N SER A 45 -13.55 2.50 1.98
CA SER A 45 -14.87 3.09 1.80
C SER A 45 -15.65 3.15 3.13
N SER A 46 -15.66 2.04 3.88
CA SER A 46 -16.32 1.95 5.19
C SER A 46 -15.70 2.87 6.25
N ALA A 47 -14.39 3.14 6.15
CA ALA A 47 -13.67 4.10 6.98
C ALA A 47 -13.88 5.57 6.56
N GLY A 48 -14.65 5.83 5.49
CA GLY A 48 -14.95 7.17 5.00
C GLY A 48 -14.00 7.70 3.93
N TYR A 49 -13.16 6.84 3.32
CA TYR A 49 -12.20 7.22 2.26
C TYR A 49 -12.42 6.42 0.96
N PRO A 50 -13.61 6.48 0.32
CA PRO A 50 -13.89 5.74 -0.90
C PRO A 50 -13.02 6.17 -2.10
N SER A 51 -12.45 7.38 -2.05
CA SER A 51 -11.55 7.94 -3.05
C SER A 51 -10.09 7.49 -2.88
N ALA A 52 -9.74 6.86 -1.75
CA ALA A 52 -8.39 6.45 -1.47
C ALA A 52 -7.95 5.33 -2.43
N THR A 53 -6.80 5.55 -3.08
CA THR A 53 -6.14 4.54 -3.90
C THR A 53 -5.11 3.80 -3.06
N PRO A 54 -5.31 2.49 -2.78
CA PRO A 54 -4.31 1.67 -2.13
C PRO A 54 -3.24 1.19 -3.12
N ILE A 55 -1.99 1.16 -2.66
CA ILE A 55 -0.82 0.80 -3.46
C ILE A 55 0.08 -0.07 -2.59
N ILE A 56 0.38 -1.31 -3.01
CA ILE A 56 1.33 -2.16 -2.29
C ILE A 56 2.76 -1.77 -2.67
N GLN A 57 3.63 -1.72 -1.66
CA GLN A 57 5.02 -1.31 -1.76
C GLN A 57 5.92 -2.27 -0.99
N GLY A 58 7.20 -1.92 -0.91
CA GLY A 58 8.15 -2.55 0.00
C GLY A 58 8.53 -3.96 -0.44
N SER A 59 8.79 -4.81 0.56
CA SER A 59 9.40 -6.13 0.32
C SER A 59 8.51 -7.09 -0.46
N ALA A 60 7.18 -6.90 -0.41
CA ALA A 60 6.23 -7.67 -1.22
C ALA A 60 6.41 -7.42 -2.73
N VAL A 61 6.83 -6.21 -3.11
CA VAL A 61 7.05 -5.84 -4.51
C VAL A 61 8.48 -6.15 -4.96
N THR A 62 9.47 -5.88 -4.11
CA THR A 62 10.90 -6.02 -4.46
C THR A 62 11.47 -7.41 -4.20
N GLY A 63 10.76 -8.25 -3.43
CA GLY A 63 11.23 -9.55 -2.97
C GLY A 63 12.29 -9.48 -1.86
N LYS A 64 12.63 -8.29 -1.34
CA LYS A 64 13.63 -8.13 -0.27
C LYS A 64 13.32 -6.95 0.66
N SER A 65 13.67 -7.10 1.93
CA SER A 65 13.60 -6.04 2.93
C SER A 65 14.48 -4.86 2.55
N PHE A 66 13.91 -3.65 2.56
CA PHE A 66 14.71 -2.42 2.35
C PHE A 66 15.69 -2.17 3.51
N ARG A 67 15.33 -2.59 4.73
CA ARG A 67 16.14 -2.35 5.94
C ARG A 67 17.30 -3.33 6.08
N THR A 68 17.04 -4.61 5.82
CA THR A 68 17.98 -5.71 6.13
C THR A 68 18.56 -6.38 4.87
N GLY A 69 17.96 -6.17 3.70
CA GLY A 69 18.33 -6.86 2.46
C GLY A 69 17.88 -8.33 2.40
N GLU A 70 17.31 -8.87 3.48
CA GLU A 70 16.82 -10.24 3.55
C GLU A 70 15.70 -10.49 2.56
N ALA A 71 15.71 -11.67 1.95
CA ALA A 71 14.66 -12.12 1.04
C ALA A 71 13.29 -12.16 1.74
N PHE A 72 12.25 -11.99 0.93
CA PHE A 72 10.87 -12.07 1.39
C PHE A 72 10.55 -13.48 1.91
N ASP A 73 10.05 -13.55 3.14
CA ASP A 73 9.60 -14.76 3.84
C ASP A 73 10.70 -15.84 4.05
N VAL A 74 11.96 -15.44 4.10
CA VAL A 74 13.08 -16.34 4.46
C VAL A 74 13.48 -16.11 5.92
N GLY A 75 13.23 -17.10 6.78
CA GLY A 75 13.54 -17.04 8.21
C GLY A 75 12.68 -16.07 9.03
N ARG A 76 11.68 -15.44 8.40
CA ARG A 76 10.74 -14.49 9.00
C ARG A 76 9.43 -14.49 8.20
N ARG A 77 8.41 -13.80 8.72
CA ARG A 77 7.22 -13.43 7.95
C ARG A 77 7.29 -11.94 7.62
N SER A 78 7.26 -11.61 6.34
CA SER A 78 7.27 -10.23 5.85
C SER A 78 5.89 -9.61 5.96
N ASP A 79 5.87 -8.33 6.27
CA ASP A 79 4.71 -7.47 6.28
C ASP A 79 4.29 -7.03 4.87
N PHE A 80 3.08 -6.46 4.78
CA PHE A 80 2.59 -5.73 3.63
C PHE A 80 2.60 -4.25 3.92
N ASP A 81 3.40 -3.50 3.16
CA ASP A 81 3.40 -2.05 3.18
C ASP A 81 2.41 -1.52 2.15
N ILE A 82 1.40 -0.79 2.61
CA ILE A 82 0.35 -0.20 1.78
C ILE A 82 0.41 1.32 1.86
N ALA A 83 0.73 1.95 0.73
CA ALA A 83 0.56 3.38 0.54
C ALA A 83 -0.91 3.69 0.20
N LEU A 84 -1.47 4.69 0.88
CA LEU A 84 -2.81 5.20 0.64
C LEU A 84 -2.69 6.62 0.08
N THR A 85 -3.41 6.90 -1.00
CA THR A 85 -3.39 8.23 -1.65
C THR A 85 -4.80 8.71 -1.96
N SER A 86 -5.17 9.86 -1.42
CA SER A 86 -6.23 10.76 -1.88
C SER A 86 -6.14 12.05 -1.10
N ASP A 87 -6.72 13.13 -1.63
CA ASP A 87 -6.77 14.41 -0.92
C ASP A 87 -7.49 14.27 0.43
N ASP A 88 -8.59 13.50 0.47
CA ASP A 88 -9.42 13.31 1.66
C ASP A 88 -8.64 12.68 2.82
N ILE A 89 -8.00 11.54 2.59
CA ILE A 89 -7.28 10.81 3.64
C ILE A 89 -5.99 11.52 4.04
N PHE A 90 -5.34 12.22 3.09
CA PHE A 90 -4.15 13.01 3.38
C PHE A 90 -4.47 14.24 4.23
N ASN A 91 -5.53 14.96 3.89
CA ASN A 91 -6.01 16.09 4.69
C ASN A 91 -6.51 15.64 6.06
N ALA A 92 -7.22 14.50 6.14
CA ALA A 92 -7.63 13.91 7.40
C ALA A 92 -6.42 13.61 8.31
N ALA A 93 -5.33 13.08 7.75
CA ALA A 93 -4.11 12.83 8.50
C ALA A 93 -3.45 14.11 9.04
N LYS A 94 -3.38 15.16 8.20
CA LYS A 94 -2.86 16.47 8.62
C LYS A 94 -3.73 17.08 9.73
N ASN A 95 -5.04 17.06 9.57
CA ASN A 95 -6.00 17.59 10.54
C ASN A 95 -5.98 16.81 11.86
N ALA A 96 -5.70 15.50 11.81
CA ALA A 96 -5.51 14.66 12.98
C ALA A 96 -4.15 14.88 13.69
N GLY A 97 -3.30 15.77 13.17
CA GLY A 97 -1.98 16.08 13.70
C GLY A 97 -0.98 14.95 13.53
N ILE A 98 -1.11 14.13 12.49
CA ILE A 98 -0.17 13.05 12.17
C ILE A 98 1.05 13.67 11.48
N GLY A 99 2.24 13.36 12.00
CA GLY A 99 3.48 13.94 11.51
C GLY A 99 3.78 13.56 10.06
N THR A 100 4.05 14.56 9.23
CA THR A 100 4.46 14.38 7.83
C THR A 100 5.98 14.33 7.67
N ARG A 101 6.46 13.75 6.57
CA ARG A 101 7.87 13.59 6.18
C ARG A 101 8.06 14.04 4.73
N GLY A 102 9.33 14.16 4.32
CA GLY A 102 9.69 14.47 2.92
C GLY A 102 9.21 15.84 2.45
N GLY A 103 9.29 16.87 3.31
CA GLY A 103 8.78 18.20 2.98
C GLY A 103 7.26 18.35 3.11
N GLY A 104 6.58 17.39 3.72
CA GLY A 104 5.15 17.50 4.00
C GLY A 104 4.25 16.74 3.03
N ILE A 105 4.80 15.84 2.22
CA ILE A 105 4.09 15.13 1.11
C ILE A 105 3.66 13.70 1.47
N ARG A 106 3.99 13.21 2.66
CA ARG A 106 3.64 11.86 3.15
C ARG A 106 3.74 11.74 4.66
N THR A 107 3.20 10.67 5.24
CA THR A 107 3.43 10.29 6.65
C THR A 107 4.63 9.35 6.79
N GLY A 108 4.96 8.97 8.03
CA GLY A 108 5.62 7.69 8.31
C GLY A 108 4.61 6.54 8.33
N PRO A 109 5.04 5.28 8.61
CA PRO A 109 4.12 4.20 8.96
C PRO A 109 3.18 4.65 10.07
N LEU A 110 1.89 4.45 9.89
CA LEU A 110 0.87 4.86 10.85
C LEU A 110 0.96 4.00 12.10
N SER A 111 1.10 4.63 13.26
CA SER A 111 1.02 3.91 14.53
C SER A 111 -0.41 3.48 14.82
N GLN A 112 -0.62 2.57 15.77
CA GLN A 112 -1.97 2.18 16.18
C GLN A 112 -2.82 3.38 16.66
N ARG A 113 -2.18 4.39 17.27
CA ARG A 113 -2.84 5.65 17.63
C ARG A 113 -3.30 6.42 16.40
N ASP A 114 -2.48 6.47 15.36
CA ASP A 114 -2.80 7.18 14.12
C ASP A 114 -3.89 6.47 13.33
N LEU A 115 -3.86 5.13 13.29
CA LEU A 115 -4.92 4.32 12.70
C LEU A 115 -6.27 4.59 13.37
N ARG A 116 -6.33 4.63 14.70
CA ARG A 116 -7.56 4.98 15.44
C ARG A 116 -8.06 6.38 15.14
N LYS A 117 -7.15 7.36 15.03
CA LYS A 117 -7.53 8.75 14.67
C LYS A 117 -8.15 8.85 13.29
N LEU A 118 -7.77 7.96 12.38
CA LEU A 118 -8.27 7.93 11.01
C LEU A 118 -9.41 6.95 10.78
N GLY A 119 -9.78 6.12 11.78
CA GLY A 119 -10.77 5.06 11.61
C GLY A 119 -10.28 3.87 10.77
N LEU A 120 -8.96 3.67 10.67
CA LEU A 120 -8.33 2.62 9.85
C LEU A 120 -7.86 1.41 10.67
N ASP A 121 -8.03 1.43 11.99
CA ASP A 121 -7.53 0.37 12.88
C ASP A 121 -8.24 -0.96 12.66
N ASN A 122 -9.56 -0.96 12.49
CA ASN A 122 -10.32 -2.18 12.15
C ASN A 122 -9.84 -2.75 10.82
N LEU A 123 -9.71 -1.91 9.79
CA LEU A 123 -9.20 -2.33 8.48
C LEU A 123 -7.81 -2.96 8.58
N ALA A 124 -6.87 -2.30 9.27
CA ALA A 124 -5.51 -2.82 9.46
C ALA A 124 -5.51 -4.19 10.15
N ASN A 125 -6.31 -4.33 11.20
CA ASN A 125 -6.42 -5.56 11.98
C ASN A 125 -7.05 -6.69 11.16
N GLU A 126 -8.16 -6.44 10.48
CA GLU A 126 -8.86 -7.43 9.65
C GLU A 126 -7.96 -7.93 8.52
N MET A 127 -7.30 -7.03 7.79
CA MET A 127 -6.38 -7.41 6.72
C MET A 127 -5.18 -8.19 7.28
N SER A 128 -4.66 -7.80 8.45
CA SER A 128 -3.54 -8.51 9.07
C SER A 128 -3.90 -9.92 9.51
N ILE A 129 -5.08 -10.10 10.14
CA ILE A 129 -5.61 -11.39 10.56
C ILE A 129 -5.86 -12.27 9.35
N LYS A 130 -6.55 -11.74 8.32
CA LYS A 130 -6.95 -12.48 7.12
C LYS A 130 -5.75 -13.01 6.33
N HIS A 131 -4.69 -12.20 6.19
CA HIS A 131 -3.49 -12.58 5.45
C HIS A 131 -2.37 -13.15 6.33
N GLY A 132 -2.62 -13.23 7.64
CA GLY A 132 -1.70 -13.79 8.63
C GLY A 132 -0.36 -13.06 8.72
N ARG A 133 -0.26 -11.80 8.31
CA ARG A 133 0.95 -10.97 8.35
C ARG A 133 0.56 -9.53 8.62
N GLU A 134 1.48 -8.75 9.18
CA GLU A 134 1.20 -7.33 9.47
C GLU A 134 0.91 -6.55 8.18
N VAL A 135 -0.09 -5.68 8.23
CA VAL A 135 -0.44 -4.73 7.17
C VAL A 135 -0.22 -3.32 7.69
N ASN A 136 0.79 -2.66 7.14
CA ASN A 136 1.23 -1.34 7.54
C ASN A 136 0.75 -0.28 6.54
N PHE A 137 0.23 0.83 7.04
CA PHE A 137 -0.25 1.92 6.20
C PHE A 137 0.69 3.12 6.24
N MET A 138 0.87 3.76 5.08
CA MET A 138 1.49 5.08 4.93
C MET A 138 0.62 5.94 4.04
N ILE A 139 0.47 7.21 4.34
CA ILE A 139 -0.34 8.12 3.52
C ILE A 139 0.59 9.00 2.72
N TYR A 140 0.32 9.11 1.42
CA TYR A 140 1.02 9.97 0.48
C TYR A 140 0.03 10.97 -0.12
N GLU A 141 0.52 12.17 -0.43
CA GLU A 141 -0.27 13.24 -1.05
C GLU A 141 -0.85 12.82 -2.41
N SER A 142 -0.11 12.02 -3.18
CA SER A 142 -0.54 11.60 -4.51
C SER A 142 0.03 10.25 -4.93
N VAL A 143 -0.60 9.60 -5.91
CA VAL A 143 -0.10 8.37 -6.54
C VAL A 143 1.34 8.57 -7.08
N PRO A 144 1.65 9.63 -7.86
CA PRO A 144 3.03 9.88 -8.31
C PRO A 144 4.06 9.96 -7.18
N THR A 145 3.71 10.59 -6.04
CA THR A 145 4.60 10.68 -4.89
C THR A 145 4.89 9.30 -4.30
N ALA A 146 3.89 8.43 -4.24
CA ALA A 146 4.07 7.05 -3.77
C ALA A 146 4.91 6.22 -4.75
N THR A 147 4.55 6.22 -6.04
CA THR A 147 5.15 5.34 -7.06
C THR A 147 6.57 5.76 -7.47
N THR A 148 6.91 7.05 -7.39
CA THR A 148 8.29 7.52 -7.63
C THR A 148 9.23 7.14 -6.49
N ARG A 149 8.70 7.01 -5.26
CA ARG A 149 9.52 6.81 -4.07
C ARG A 149 10.00 5.38 -3.88
N ALA A 150 9.20 4.41 -4.31
CA ALA A 150 9.47 2.99 -4.13
C ALA A 150 8.82 2.17 -5.24
N PRO A 151 9.39 0.99 -5.59
CA PRO A 151 8.70 0.01 -6.42
C PRO A 151 7.31 -0.27 -5.85
N SER A 152 6.31 -0.15 -6.72
CA SER A 152 4.91 -0.06 -6.32
C SER A 152 4.02 -0.82 -7.29
N ILE A 153 2.93 -1.39 -6.77
CA ILE A 153 1.84 -1.96 -7.57
C ILE A 153 0.55 -1.35 -7.05
N ILE A 154 -0.20 -0.68 -7.93
CA ILE A 154 -1.52 -0.15 -7.59
C ILE A 154 -2.47 -1.34 -7.46
N LEU A 155 -3.26 -1.37 -6.39
CA LEU A 155 -4.24 -2.42 -6.17
C LEU A 155 -5.37 -2.30 -7.22
N PRO A 156 -5.79 -3.40 -7.88
CA PRO A 156 -6.81 -3.37 -8.94
C PRO A 156 -8.17 -2.89 -8.45
#